data_AF-H2SD26-F1
#
_entry.id   AF-H2SD26-F1
#
_cell.length_a   1.000
_cell.length_b   1.000
_cell.length_c   1.000
_cell.angle_alpha   90.00
_cell.angle_beta   90.00
_cell.angle_gamma   90.00
#
_symmetry.space_group_name_H-M   'P 1'
#
loop_
_entity.id
_entity.type
_entity.pdbx_description
1 polymer ?
#
loop_
_entity_poly.entity_id
_entity_poly.type
_entity_poly.pdbx_seq_one_letter_code
_entity_poly.pdbx_strand_id
1 'polypeptide(L)'
;MRSSFTRLAAADGSKVLVRGIISNVQLKKQQGARGPSSHSGWRDWLCKSGARRIRNQMCAPRLMDCALLLLSLLALTGALTPEAPGSCPQRLLGEERRRTCPRPCKTDRDCSNKRQCLCDGQCGLSCVAPARTCPWPLPPGENSVSRLLHPTPSFSALLEVHCKPGFTFPSGLDVTRRRCQGDRQWSGEEPVCTKAETNNPAQKCPLPQEVTDTFDIQGDAAVGTSIRYSCLSGANIVGTSENYCRENQTWQYPHPICKNVHCRPPDEVEQGYVVAVQKTNYEAGFEIHYLCKKNFLLDGPQKVTCLSNGSWSAPPPFCRARCLIPAERSRVVIAGLKRWPFDVTDAMVPHGQNVTFYCKHAQKQCSFSATQTCFDGKLQPPACYLEPTWLQYKLFPHRLVSELEACEPGDVE
;
A
#
# COMPACT_ATOMS: atom_id res chain seq x y z
N MET A 1 -61.29 19.71 -16.13
CA MET A 1 -61.36 20.09 -17.56
C MET A 1 -60.14 20.97 -17.83
N ARG A 2 -59.07 20.43 -18.43
CA ARG A 2 -58.59 20.68 -19.82
C ARG A 2 -58.44 22.19 -20.11
N SER A 3 -57.32 22.77 -20.56
CA SER A 3 -56.20 22.32 -21.42
C SER A 3 -55.06 23.37 -21.37
N SER A 4 -53.76 23.03 -21.26
CA SER A 4 -52.75 22.90 -22.36
C SER A 4 -52.44 24.21 -23.14
N PHE A 5 -51.22 24.62 -23.53
CA PHE A 5 -49.83 24.12 -23.49
C PHE A 5 -48.89 25.28 -23.98
N THR A 6 -47.83 25.60 -23.22
CA THR A 6 -46.38 25.69 -23.53
C THR A 6 -45.77 26.30 -24.84
N ARG A 7 -44.82 27.25 -24.63
CA ARG A 7 -43.34 27.27 -24.97
C ARG A 7 -42.72 28.07 -26.16
N LEU A 8 -41.51 28.60 -25.83
CA LEU A 8 -40.28 28.99 -26.59
C LEU A 8 -40.05 30.52 -26.76
N ALA A 9 -39.11 31.20 -26.08
CA ALA A 9 -37.64 31.07 -25.88
C ALA A 9 -36.82 31.37 -27.16
N ALA A 10 -35.68 32.06 -27.19
CA ALA A 10 -34.87 32.87 -26.26
C ALA A 10 -33.87 33.67 -27.14
N ALA A 11 -33.34 34.80 -26.66
CA ALA A 11 -32.24 35.54 -27.30
C ALA A 11 -31.19 35.97 -26.27
N ASP A 12 -29.95 35.93 -26.74
CA ASP A 12 -28.64 35.96 -26.09
C ASP A 12 -28.13 37.39 -25.80
N GLY A 13 -27.12 37.53 -24.92
CA GLY A 13 -26.38 38.78 -24.76
C GLY A 13 -25.64 38.95 -23.44
N SER A 14 -24.48 38.30 -23.28
CA SER A 14 -23.50 38.60 -22.22
C SER A 14 -22.33 39.44 -22.75
N LYS A 15 -22.07 40.61 -22.16
CA LYS A 15 -20.84 41.41 -22.29
C LYS A 15 -20.10 41.40 -20.96
N VAL A 16 -18.84 40.95 -20.92
CA VAL A 16 -17.89 41.33 -19.87
C VAL A 16 -16.52 41.62 -20.49
N LEU A 17 -16.00 42.77 -20.06
CA LEU A 17 -14.79 43.48 -20.48
C LEU A 17 -13.53 42.80 -19.91
N VAL A 18 -12.53 42.48 -20.76
CA VAL A 18 -11.19 42.06 -20.28
C VAL A 18 -10.21 43.21 -20.52
N ARG A 19 -9.68 43.78 -19.43
CA ARG A 19 -8.58 44.73 -19.43
C ARG A 19 -7.26 43.98 -19.66
N GLY A 20 -6.49 44.42 -20.65
CA GLY A 20 -5.13 43.93 -20.92
C GLY A 20 -4.11 44.49 -19.94
N ILE A 21 -3.23 43.63 -19.43
CA ILE A 21 -2.00 43.99 -18.73
C ILE A 21 -0.85 43.55 -19.64
N ILE A 22 -0.10 44.54 -20.13
CA ILE A 22 1.14 44.37 -20.88
C ILE A 22 2.25 44.24 -19.85
N SER A 23 2.96 43.11 -19.85
CA SER A 23 4.20 42.95 -19.07
C SER A 23 5.37 42.71 -20.02
N ASN A 24 6.30 43.67 -20.00
CA ASN A 24 7.57 43.69 -20.72
C ASN A 24 8.45 42.49 -20.36
N VAL A 25 8.93 41.76 -21.37
CA VAL A 25 9.99 40.76 -21.23
C VAL A 25 11.32 41.43 -21.59
N GLN A 26 12.19 41.63 -20.61
CA GLN A 26 13.58 42.03 -20.84
C GLN A 26 14.40 40.81 -21.27
N LEU A 27 14.88 40.83 -22.51
CA LEU A 27 15.99 40.00 -22.97
C LEU A 27 17.31 40.55 -22.41
N LYS A 28 18.03 39.77 -21.61
CA LYS A 28 19.43 40.07 -21.26
C LYS A 28 20.33 38.93 -21.74
N LYS A 29 21.16 39.28 -22.73
CA LYS A 29 22.22 38.47 -23.34
C LYS A 29 23.53 38.82 -22.61
N GLN A 30 24.29 37.84 -22.11
CA GLN A 30 25.72 38.03 -21.87
C GLN A 30 26.53 36.75 -22.13
N GLN A 31 27.65 37.02 -22.82
CA GLN A 31 28.72 36.12 -23.26
C GLN A 31 29.65 35.76 -22.08
N GLY A 32 30.38 34.64 -22.24
CA GLY A 32 31.21 34.04 -21.20
C GLY A 32 32.62 34.63 -20.99
N ALA A 33 33.33 34.05 -20.02
CA ALA A 33 34.78 34.05 -19.90
C ALA A 33 35.26 32.86 -19.04
N ARG A 34 36.54 32.51 -19.25
CA ARG A 34 37.30 31.27 -18.95
C ARG A 34 37.64 31.00 -17.47
N GLY A 35 37.59 29.70 -17.09
CA GLY A 35 38.49 28.85 -16.26
C GLY A 35 39.06 29.30 -14.89
N PRO A 36 39.76 28.44 -14.10
CA PRO A 36 40.09 27.01 -14.32
C PRO A 36 39.92 26.04 -13.10
N SER A 37 39.98 24.73 -13.41
CA SER A 37 40.56 23.58 -12.66
C SER A 37 40.22 23.27 -11.19
N SER A 38 39.61 22.10 -10.96
CA SER A 38 40.20 21.02 -10.13
C SER A 38 39.49 19.67 -10.35
N HIS A 39 40.24 18.68 -10.81
CA HIS A 39 39.84 17.29 -11.06
C HIS A 39 39.80 16.48 -9.74
N SER A 40 38.74 15.70 -9.52
CA SER A 40 38.81 14.43 -8.78
C SER A 40 37.72 13.50 -9.30
N GLY A 41 38.17 12.44 -9.99
CA GLY A 41 37.36 11.58 -10.83
C GLY A 41 36.51 10.55 -10.08
N TRP A 42 35.35 10.30 -10.67
CA TRP A 42 34.50 9.15 -10.45
C TRP A 42 35.10 7.94 -11.19
N ARG A 43 35.01 6.74 -10.60
CA ARG A 43 35.32 5.49 -11.31
C ARG A 43 34.15 4.53 -11.22
N ASP A 44 33.77 4.11 -12.41
CA ASP A 44 32.75 3.13 -12.76
C ASP A 44 33.01 1.74 -12.18
N TRP A 45 31.89 1.05 -11.92
CA TRP A 45 31.83 -0.39 -11.73
C TRP A 45 31.94 -1.10 -13.10
N LEU A 46 32.97 -1.93 -13.25
CA LEU A 46 33.04 -2.94 -14.31
C LEU A 46 33.22 -4.32 -13.66
N CYS A 47 32.22 -5.18 -13.88
CA CYS A 47 32.32 -6.61 -13.67
C CYS A 47 33.38 -7.22 -14.59
N LYS A 48 34.36 -7.93 -14.03
CA LYS A 48 35.11 -8.98 -14.73
C LYS A 48 35.30 -10.21 -13.85
N SER A 49 34.93 -11.33 -14.43
CA SER A 49 35.06 -12.70 -13.98
C SER A 49 36.49 -13.24 -14.11
N GLY A 50 36.83 -14.20 -13.25
CA GLY A 50 37.78 -15.27 -13.59
C GLY A 50 38.87 -15.57 -12.55
N ALA A 51 38.89 -16.84 -12.07
CA ALA A 51 40.03 -17.66 -11.61
C ALA A 51 39.75 -18.36 -10.25
N ARG A 52 40.38 -19.46 -9.86
CA ARG A 52 40.88 -20.70 -10.49
C ARG A 52 41.14 -21.66 -9.29
N ARG A 53 41.04 -22.97 -9.52
CA ARG A 53 41.17 -24.11 -8.57
C ARG A 53 42.65 -24.47 -8.34
N ILE A 54 43.01 -25.07 -7.17
CA ILE A 54 43.87 -26.29 -6.95
C ILE A 54 44.49 -26.36 -5.51
N ARG A 55 44.00 -27.35 -4.71
CA ARG A 55 44.64 -28.51 -4.01
C ARG A 55 45.89 -28.42 -3.07
N ASN A 56 45.76 -29.01 -1.85
CA ASN A 56 46.49 -30.18 -1.25
C ASN A 56 46.22 -30.29 0.28
N GLN A 57 45.67 -31.40 0.84
CA GLN A 57 46.32 -32.59 1.49
C GLN A 57 47.28 -32.25 2.66
N MET A 58 47.35 -32.90 3.84
CA MET A 58 46.84 -34.16 4.43
C MET A 58 47.14 -34.14 5.96
N CYS A 59 46.40 -34.89 6.79
CA CYS A 59 46.90 -35.79 7.88
C CYS A 59 45.79 -36.18 8.88
N ALA A 60 45.73 -37.47 9.23
CA ALA A 60 44.89 -38.08 10.27
C ALA A 60 45.76 -39.00 11.16
N PRO A 61 45.35 -39.27 12.42
CA PRO A 61 44.94 -40.62 12.86
C PRO A 61 43.68 -40.59 13.78
N ARG A 62 42.66 -41.47 13.69
CA ARG A 62 42.44 -42.80 14.36
C ARG A 62 42.77 -42.81 15.88
N LEU A 63 41.99 -43.34 16.83
CA LEU A 63 40.96 -44.39 16.86
C LEU A 63 40.26 -44.43 18.25
N MET A 64 39.02 -44.97 18.30
CA MET A 64 38.26 -45.60 19.42
C MET A 64 37.26 -44.80 20.27
N ASP A 65 36.00 -45.23 20.09
CA ASP A 65 34.88 -45.38 21.03
C ASP A 65 34.24 -44.16 21.71
N CYS A 66 33.11 -43.72 21.15
CA CYS A 66 31.99 -43.16 21.91
C CYS A 66 30.65 -43.52 21.24
N ALA A 67 30.42 -44.82 21.06
CA ALA A 67 29.06 -45.32 21.11
C ALA A 67 28.61 -45.22 22.58
N LEU A 68 27.88 -44.15 22.91
CA LEU A 68 26.92 -44.04 24.02
C LEU A 68 26.28 -42.64 23.96
N LEU A 69 25.59 -42.41 22.84
CA LEU A 69 24.35 -41.63 22.86
C LEU A 69 23.46 -42.25 23.95
N LEU A 70 23.30 -41.57 25.10
CA LEU A 70 22.08 -41.53 25.94
C LEU A 70 22.24 -41.03 27.38
N LEU A 71 23.36 -40.47 27.83
CA LEU A 71 23.47 -39.96 29.22
C LEU A 71 24.24 -38.64 29.33
N SER A 72 23.54 -37.51 29.14
CA SER A 72 23.77 -36.23 29.86
C SER A 72 22.77 -35.17 29.38
N LEU A 73 21.54 -35.37 29.82
CA LEU A 73 20.53 -34.33 29.91
C LEU A 73 20.93 -33.28 30.97
N LEU A 74 20.55 -32.03 30.71
CA LEU A 74 20.26 -30.96 31.68
C LEU A 74 21.45 -30.21 32.29
N ALA A 75 21.97 -29.25 31.54
CA ALA A 75 22.47 -28.00 32.11
C ALA A 75 21.91 -26.83 31.28
N LEU A 76 21.33 -25.84 31.97
CA LEU A 76 20.72 -24.59 31.48
C LEU A 76 19.19 -24.61 31.24
N THR A 77 18.43 -24.82 32.32
CA THR A 77 17.19 -24.06 32.57
C THR A 77 17.12 -23.76 34.08
N GLY A 78 16.79 -22.53 34.44
CA GLY A 78 16.64 -22.12 35.83
C GLY A 78 15.56 -22.98 36.51
N ALA A 79 15.98 -23.78 37.47
CA ALA A 79 15.05 -24.47 38.35
C ALA A 79 14.44 -23.45 39.31
N LEU A 80 13.19 -23.05 39.04
CA LEU A 80 12.24 -22.88 40.12
C LEU A 80 12.30 -24.16 40.94
N THR A 81 12.72 -24.06 42.19
CA THR A 81 12.71 -25.17 43.14
C THR A 81 11.32 -25.79 43.17
N PRO A 82 11.17 -27.10 42.94
CA PRO A 82 9.94 -27.80 43.29
C PRO A 82 9.83 -27.69 44.81
N GLU A 83 8.74 -27.12 45.32
CA GLU A 83 8.47 -27.17 46.76
C GLU A 83 8.52 -28.62 47.23
N ALA A 84 9.28 -28.85 48.29
CA ALA A 84 9.36 -30.14 48.95
C ALA A 84 7.94 -30.60 49.37
N PRO A 85 7.58 -31.88 49.16
CA PRO A 85 6.31 -32.40 49.65
C PRO A 85 6.41 -32.56 51.18
N GLY A 86 5.62 -31.77 51.92
CA GLY A 86 5.21 -32.17 53.27
C GLY A 86 5.52 -31.24 54.45
N SER A 87 5.84 -29.96 54.27
CA SER A 87 5.77 -29.02 55.41
C SER A 87 4.42 -28.28 55.40
N CYS A 88 3.59 -28.53 56.42
CA CYS A 88 2.35 -27.77 56.62
C CYS A 88 2.68 -26.29 56.83
N PRO A 89 1.95 -25.33 56.21
CA PRO A 89 2.23 -23.91 56.38
C PRO A 89 2.13 -23.48 57.86
N GLN A 90 2.93 -22.48 58.21
CA GLN A 90 2.94 -21.93 59.57
C GLN A 90 1.57 -21.29 59.88
N ARG A 91 1.02 -21.54 61.09
CA ARG A 91 -0.26 -20.96 61.52
C ARG A 91 -0.18 -19.43 61.48
N LEU A 92 -1.03 -18.82 60.65
CA LEU A 92 -1.19 -17.36 60.61
C LEU A 92 -2.14 -16.93 61.73
N LEU A 93 -1.62 -16.27 62.77
CA LEU A 93 -2.43 -15.57 63.76
C LEU A 93 -2.64 -14.14 63.28
N GLY A 94 -3.77 -13.90 62.62
CA GLY A 94 -4.19 -12.59 62.13
C GLY A 94 -5.60 -12.26 62.58
N GLU A 95 -5.86 -10.98 62.79
CA GLU A 95 -7.05 -10.37 63.40
C GLU A 95 -8.34 -10.46 62.53
N GLU A 96 -8.66 -11.64 61.98
CA GLU A 96 -9.89 -11.89 61.23
C GLU A 96 -10.95 -12.52 62.13
N ARG A 97 -11.92 -11.71 62.56
CA ARG A 97 -13.00 -12.02 63.52
C ARG A 97 -14.01 -13.12 63.10
N ARG A 98 -13.66 -14.13 62.29
CA ARG A 98 -14.60 -15.22 61.93
C ARG A 98 -14.00 -16.62 61.66
N ARG A 99 -12.68 -16.84 61.79
CA ARG A 99 -12.07 -18.15 61.51
C ARG A 99 -11.68 -18.88 62.80
N THR A 100 -12.27 -20.05 63.07
CA THR A 100 -12.04 -20.81 64.30
C THR A 100 -11.08 -21.98 64.04
N CYS A 101 -9.77 -21.72 64.09
CA CYS A 101 -8.78 -22.80 63.94
C CYS A 101 -8.85 -23.81 65.10
N PRO A 102 -8.79 -25.14 64.84
CA PRO A 102 -8.71 -26.14 65.90
C PRO A 102 -7.42 -26.01 66.74
N ARG A 103 -7.30 -26.73 67.86
CA ARG A 103 -6.12 -26.65 68.75
C ARG A 103 -4.82 -26.98 67.97
N PRO A 104 -3.73 -26.20 68.09
CA PRO A 104 -2.48 -26.50 67.39
C PRO A 104 -1.81 -27.75 67.99
N CYS A 105 -1.04 -28.47 67.17
CA CYS A 105 -0.32 -29.67 67.56
C CYS A 105 1.00 -29.81 66.80
N LYS A 106 1.92 -30.63 67.31
CA LYS A 106 3.12 -31.09 66.59
C LYS A 106 3.05 -32.58 66.27
N THR A 107 2.43 -33.35 67.14
CA THR A 107 2.24 -34.80 67.00
C THR A 107 0.82 -35.20 67.41
N ASP A 108 0.36 -36.39 67.00
CA ASP A 108 -0.96 -36.92 67.36
C ASP A 108 -1.19 -36.99 68.87
N ARG A 109 -0.12 -37.11 69.68
CA ARG A 109 -0.19 -37.15 71.14
C ARG A 109 -0.62 -35.83 71.77
N ASP A 110 -0.44 -34.72 71.06
CA ASP A 110 -0.86 -33.40 71.53
C ASP A 110 -2.39 -33.22 71.44
N CYS A 111 -3.08 -34.15 70.78
CA CYS A 111 -4.49 -34.10 70.49
C CYS A 111 -5.31 -35.04 71.38
N SER A 112 -6.27 -34.47 72.11
CA SER A 112 -7.23 -35.24 72.93
C SER A 112 -8.41 -35.76 72.08
N ASN A 113 -9.05 -36.85 72.50
CA ASN A 113 -10.30 -37.40 71.94
C ASN A 113 -10.25 -37.88 70.46
N LYS A 114 -9.52 -38.99 70.18
CA LYS A 114 -9.43 -39.64 68.84
C LYS A 114 -9.09 -38.68 67.68
N ARG A 115 -8.50 -37.52 67.98
CA ARG A 115 -8.06 -36.52 66.99
C ARG A 115 -6.63 -36.82 66.56
N GLN A 116 -6.31 -36.48 65.32
CA GLN A 116 -4.99 -36.59 64.73
C GLN A 116 -4.44 -35.20 64.43
N CYS A 117 -3.13 -35.07 64.46
CA CYS A 117 -2.43 -33.85 64.12
C CYS A 117 -2.26 -33.76 62.61
N LEU A 118 -3.22 -33.09 61.96
CA LEU A 118 -3.29 -33.00 60.51
C LEU A 118 -3.12 -31.56 60.05
N CYS A 119 -2.67 -31.40 58.80
CA CYS A 119 -2.47 -30.09 58.21
C CYS A 119 -3.79 -29.45 57.78
N ASP A 120 -4.23 -28.42 58.48
CA ASP A 120 -5.52 -27.75 58.29
C ASP A 120 -5.38 -26.45 57.46
N GLY A 121 -4.62 -26.53 56.36
CA GLY A 121 -4.34 -25.39 55.49
C GLY A 121 -3.73 -24.21 56.27
N GLN A 122 -4.36 -23.03 56.18
CA GLN A 122 -3.88 -21.79 56.83
C GLN A 122 -3.81 -21.87 58.37
N CYS A 123 -4.52 -22.81 58.99
CA CYS A 123 -4.45 -23.04 60.44
C CYS A 123 -3.20 -23.82 60.87
N GLY A 124 -2.39 -24.29 59.92
CA GLY A 124 -1.22 -25.13 60.16
C GLY A 124 -1.60 -26.49 60.76
N LEU A 125 -0.64 -27.14 61.42
CA LEU A 125 -0.87 -28.40 62.13
C LEU A 125 -1.87 -28.22 63.27
N SER A 126 -3.01 -28.88 63.16
CA SER A 126 -4.14 -28.73 64.07
C SER A 126 -4.76 -30.08 64.42
N CYS A 127 -5.35 -30.17 65.62
CA CYS A 127 -6.01 -31.39 66.11
C CYS A 127 -7.38 -31.57 65.46
N VAL A 128 -7.40 -32.35 64.37
CA VAL A 128 -8.57 -32.63 63.55
C VAL A 128 -9.13 -34.02 63.84
N ALA A 129 -10.45 -34.16 63.85
CA ALA A 129 -11.09 -35.48 63.89
C ALA A 129 -11.24 -36.03 62.46
N PRO A 130 -10.62 -37.18 62.09
CA PRO A 130 -10.60 -37.68 60.70
C PRO A 130 -11.99 -37.96 60.11
N ALA A 131 -12.98 -38.26 60.95
CA ALA A 131 -14.35 -38.56 60.55
C ALA A 131 -15.24 -37.30 60.35
N ARG A 132 -14.66 -36.09 60.34
CA ARG A 132 -15.43 -34.86 60.13
C ARG A 132 -15.66 -34.64 58.63
N THR A 133 -16.89 -34.28 58.30
CA THR A 133 -17.31 -33.90 56.95
C THR A 133 -17.79 -32.46 56.93
N CYS A 134 -17.55 -31.77 55.83
CA CYS A 134 -18.08 -30.43 55.55
C CYS A 134 -19.50 -30.53 54.93
N PRO A 135 -20.31 -29.45 55.00
CA PRO A 135 -21.65 -29.42 54.40
C PRO A 135 -21.62 -29.73 52.90
N TRP A 136 -22.45 -30.69 52.47
CA TRP A 136 -22.65 -31.09 51.07
C TRP A 136 -23.99 -31.85 50.93
N PRO A 137 -24.80 -31.63 49.87
CA PRO A 137 -24.63 -30.63 48.81
C PRO A 137 -24.83 -29.20 49.34
N LEU A 138 -24.09 -28.24 48.78
CA LEU A 138 -24.35 -26.83 49.05
C LEU A 138 -25.68 -26.42 48.38
N PRO A 139 -26.43 -25.45 48.94
CA PRO A 139 -27.60 -24.90 48.27
C PRO A 139 -27.20 -24.33 46.90
N PRO A 140 -28.07 -24.41 45.88
CA PRO A 140 -27.76 -23.91 44.54
C PRO A 140 -27.47 -22.41 44.60
N GLY A 141 -26.27 -22.01 44.16
CA GLY A 141 -25.90 -20.61 44.06
C GLY A 141 -26.60 -19.95 42.88
N GLU A 142 -27.12 -18.73 43.07
CA GLU A 142 -27.87 -18.00 42.05
C GLU A 142 -27.05 -17.83 40.76
N ASN A 143 -25.74 -17.56 40.89
CA ASN A 143 -24.82 -17.30 39.78
C ASN A 143 -23.59 -18.23 39.77
N SER A 144 -23.63 -19.35 40.49
CA SER A 144 -22.50 -20.28 40.62
C SER A 144 -22.92 -21.74 40.67
N VAL A 145 -22.03 -22.63 40.23
CA VAL A 145 -22.19 -24.09 40.28
C VAL A 145 -21.03 -24.69 41.06
N SER A 146 -21.35 -25.48 42.09
CA SER A 146 -20.35 -26.13 42.93
C SER A 146 -20.24 -27.63 42.62
N ARG A 147 -19.01 -28.15 42.52
CA ARG A 147 -18.71 -29.55 42.22
C ARG A 147 -17.68 -30.10 43.21
N LEU A 148 -18.07 -31.15 43.93
CA LEU A 148 -17.14 -31.87 44.80
C LEU A 148 -16.17 -32.70 43.96
N LEU A 149 -14.87 -32.57 44.21
CA LEU A 149 -13.81 -33.30 43.50
C LEU A 149 -13.50 -34.67 44.12
N HIS A 150 -14.04 -34.93 45.31
CA HIS A 150 -13.84 -36.18 46.06
C HIS A 150 -15.17 -36.93 46.23
N PRO A 151 -15.16 -38.26 46.49
CA PRO A 151 -16.38 -39.04 46.67
C PRO A 151 -17.20 -38.60 47.89
N THR A 152 -16.53 -38.08 48.93
CA THR A 152 -17.14 -37.61 50.17
C THR A 152 -16.53 -36.27 50.60
N PRO A 153 -17.28 -35.40 51.28
CA PRO A 153 -16.78 -34.10 51.76
C PRO A 153 -15.98 -34.25 53.06
N SER A 154 -15.10 -35.25 53.12
CA SER A 154 -14.26 -35.53 54.30
C SER A 154 -13.19 -34.46 54.48
N PHE A 155 -12.52 -34.45 55.64
CA PHE A 155 -11.40 -33.56 55.88
C PHE A 155 -10.39 -33.58 54.73
N SER A 156 -9.90 -32.41 54.34
CA SER A 156 -9.00 -32.16 53.20
C SER A 156 -9.59 -32.38 51.81
N ALA A 157 -10.84 -32.85 51.68
CA ALA A 157 -11.54 -32.91 50.39
C ALA A 157 -11.58 -31.53 49.72
N LEU A 158 -11.55 -31.54 48.38
CA LEU A 158 -11.60 -30.35 47.55
C LEU A 158 -12.96 -30.19 46.87
N LEU A 159 -13.42 -28.94 46.84
CA LEU A 159 -14.63 -28.47 46.21
C LEU A 159 -14.27 -27.36 45.21
N GLU A 160 -14.77 -27.46 43.98
CA GLU A 160 -14.66 -26.39 42.99
C GLU A 160 -15.97 -25.61 42.90
N VAL A 161 -15.88 -24.29 42.82
CA VAL A 161 -17.02 -23.40 42.57
C VAL A 161 -16.73 -22.63 41.29
N HIS A 162 -17.60 -22.81 40.31
CA HIS A 162 -17.54 -22.14 39.01
C HIS A 162 -18.62 -21.06 38.96
N CYS A 163 -18.28 -19.86 38.51
CA CYS A 163 -19.28 -18.87 38.15
C CYS A 163 -19.99 -19.27 36.86
N LYS A 164 -21.28 -18.92 36.73
CA LYS A 164 -21.99 -19.06 35.45
C LYS A 164 -21.38 -18.13 34.40
N PRO A 165 -21.53 -18.42 33.09
CA PRO A 165 -20.99 -17.56 32.03
C PRO A 165 -21.41 -16.09 32.19
N GLY A 166 -20.46 -15.17 32.06
CA GLY A 166 -20.67 -13.73 32.24
C GLY A 166 -20.50 -13.22 33.68
N PHE A 167 -20.16 -14.09 34.63
CA PHE A 167 -19.82 -13.73 35.99
C PHE A 167 -18.39 -14.18 36.35
N THR A 168 -17.72 -13.40 37.18
CA THR A 168 -16.38 -13.69 37.72
C THR A 168 -16.36 -13.41 39.22
N PHE A 169 -15.43 -14.06 39.93
CA PHE A 169 -15.10 -13.70 41.30
C PHE A 169 -14.43 -12.32 41.37
N PRO A 170 -14.35 -11.68 42.55
CA PRO A 170 -13.60 -10.43 42.74
C PRO A 170 -12.12 -10.51 42.31
N SER A 171 -11.57 -11.73 42.26
CA SER A 171 -10.21 -12.00 41.75
C SER A 171 -10.10 -11.97 40.22
N GLY A 172 -11.20 -11.79 39.49
CA GLY A 172 -11.26 -11.86 38.02
C GLY A 172 -11.26 -13.28 37.45
N LEU A 173 -11.20 -14.31 38.30
CA LEU A 173 -11.28 -15.72 37.89
C LEU A 173 -12.73 -16.19 37.82
N ASP A 174 -13.00 -17.19 37.00
CA ASP A 174 -14.30 -17.87 36.86
C ASP A 174 -14.42 -19.14 37.72
N VAL A 175 -13.32 -19.59 38.33
CA VAL A 175 -13.25 -20.77 39.19
C VAL A 175 -12.46 -20.51 40.47
N THR A 176 -12.94 -21.07 41.59
CA THR A 176 -12.21 -21.10 42.87
C THR A 176 -12.27 -22.47 43.52
N ARG A 177 -11.21 -22.84 44.24
CA ARG A 177 -11.08 -24.13 44.94
C ARG A 177 -11.10 -23.94 46.44
N ARG A 178 -11.97 -24.68 47.12
CA ARG A 178 -12.11 -24.68 48.59
C ARG A 178 -11.75 -26.06 49.15
N ARG A 179 -11.12 -26.09 50.33
CA ARG A 179 -10.72 -27.29 51.07
C ARG A 179 -11.59 -27.45 52.30
N CYS A 180 -12.02 -28.68 52.60
CA CYS A 180 -12.72 -28.97 53.86
C CYS A 180 -11.75 -28.93 55.05
N GLN A 181 -12.01 -28.03 56.00
CA GLN A 181 -11.16 -27.75 57.16
C GLN A 181 -11.58 -28.53 58.41
N GLY A 182 -10.71 -28.54 59.43
CA GLY A 182 -10.91 -29.29 60.67
C GLY A 182 -12.06 -28.80 61.56
N ASP A 183 -12.55 -27.58 61.28
CA ASP A 183 -13.69 -26.94 61.94
C ASP A 183 -15.04 -27.20 61.23
N ARG A 184 -15.04 -28.03 60.16
CA ARG A 184 -16.20 -28.33 59.29
C ARG A 184 -16.61 -27.19 58.36
N GLN A 185 -15.73 -26.24 58.08
CA GLN A 185 -15.97 -25.17 57.12
C GLN A 185 -15.13 -25.35 55.85
N TRP A 186 -15.64 -24.85 54.73
CA TRP A 186 -14.89 -24.79 53.48
C TRP A 186 -13.95 -23.58 53.53
N SER A 187 -12.69 -23.77 53.15
CA SER A 187 -11.67 -22.72 53.22
C SER A 187 -12.04 -21.49 52.37
N GLY A 188 -11.61 -20.31 52.83
CA GLY A 188 -11.83 -19.04 52.15
C GLY A 188 -13.20 -18.44 52.45
N GLU A 189 -13.43 -17.22 51.97
CA GLU A 189 -14.70 -16.52 52.10
C GLU A 189 -15.80 -17.17 51.23
N GLU A 190 -17.05 -16.82 51.49
CA GLU A 190 -18.17 -17.32 50.70
C GLU A 190 -18.09 -16.77 49.27
N PRO A 191 -18.06 -17.63 48.22
CA PRO A 191 -17.83 -17.21 46.84
C PRO A 191 -19.04 -16.45 46.29
N VAL A 192 -18.87 -15.14 46.07
CA VAL A 192 -19.87 -14.30 45.40
C VAL A 192 -19.41 -14.01 43.97
N CYS A 193 -20.20 -14.44 42.99
CA CYS A 193 -19.97 -14.16 41.57
C CYS A 193 -20.63 -12.83 41.19
N THR A 194 -19.85 -11.87 40.71
CA THR A 194 -20.31 -10.57 40.18
C THR A 194 -20.24 -10.58 38.65
N LYS A 195 -21.03 -9.73 37.96
CA LYS A 195 -20.95 -9.63 36.50
C LYS A 195 -19.51 -9.24 36.09
N ALA A 196 -18.97 -9.94 35.09
CA ALA A 196 -17.64 -9.64 34.58
C ALA A 196 -17.63 -8.25 33.94
N GLU A 197 -16.86 -7.32 34.50
CA GLU A 197 -16.61 -6.03 33.88
C GLU A 197 -15.68 -6.25 32.67
N THR A 198 -16.22 -6.11 31.46
CA THR A 198 -15.45 -6.12 30.21
C THR A 198 -14.60 -4.86 30.09
N ASN A 199 -13.57 -4.74 30.90
CA ASN A 199 -12.49 -3.79 30.68
C ASN A 199 -11.31 -4.53 30.02
N ASN A 200 -11.51 -4.97 28.78
CA ASN A 200 -10.40 -5.29 27.90
C ASN A 200 -10.05 -3.97 27.18
N PRO A 201 -9.02 -3.21 27.59
CA PRO A 201 -8.61 -2.08 26.79
C PRO A 201 -8.19 -2.65 25.45
N ALA A 202 -8.91 -2.29 24.39
CA ALA A 202 -8.57 -2.68 23.03
C ALA A 202 -7.07 -2.47 22.84
N GLN A 203 -6.32 -3.56 22.65
CA GLN A 203 -4.88 -3.47 22.43
C GLN A 203 -4.69 -2.71 21.12
N LYS A 204 -4.11 -1.51 21.22
CA LYS A 204 -3.90 -0.59 20.10
C LYS A 204 -2.41 -0.47 19.82
N CYS A 205 -2.06 -0.35 18.54
CA CYS A 205 -0.71 -0.01 18.13
C CYS A 205 -0.38 1.44 18.54
N PRO A 206 0.86 1.72 18.98
CA PRO A 206 1.27 3.05 19.40
C PRO A 206 1.31 4.00 18.19
N LEU A 207 0.77 5.21 18.36
CA LEU A 207 0.89 6.31 17.41
C LEU A 207 1.66 7.45 18.08
N PRO A 208 2.92 7.70 17.69
CA PRO A 208 3.69 8.82 18.21
C PRO A 208 3.01 10.17 17.94
N GLN A 209 3.19 11.14 18.84
CA GLN A 209 2.61 12.49 18.67
C GLN A 209 3.03 13.15 17.35
N GLU A 210 4.29 12.96 16.93
CA GLU A 210 4.79 13.49 15.66
C GLU A 210 3.95 13.01 14.45
N VAL A 211 3.41 11.80 14.51
CA VAL A 211 2.56 11.23 13.45
C VAL A 211 1.14 11.81 13.55
N THR A 212 0.56 11.93 14.74
CA THR A 212 -0.78 12.50 14.91
C THR A 212 -0.83 14.00 14.61
N ASP A 213 0.28 14.71 14.80
CA ASP A 213 0.39 16.14 14.53
C ASP A 213 0.63 16.46 13.04
N THR A 214 1.09 15.47 12.26
CA THR A 214 1.39 15.63 10.82
C THR A 214 0.35 15.01 9.90
N PHE A 215 -0.39 14.01 10.36
CA PHE A 215 -1.36 13.26 9.56
C PHE A 215 -2.77 13.32 10.14
N ASP A 216 -3.76 13.48 9.26
CA ASP A 216 -5.14 13.07 9.50
C ASP A 216 -5.24 11.55 9.25
N ILE A 217 -5.63 10.81 10.30
CA ILE A 217 -5.60 9.35 10.35
C ILE A 217 -7.04 8.85 10.35
N GLN A 218 -7.39 8.09 9.32
CA GLN A 218 -8.71 7.46 9.19
C GLN A 218 -8.61 5.96 9.54
N GLY A 219 -9.53 5.45 10.35
CA GLY A 219 -9.57 4.04 10.77
C GLY A 219 -9.41 3.85 12.29
N ASP A 220 -9.09 2.64 12.72
CA ASP A 220 -8.79 2.32 14.12
C ASP A 220 -7.35 1.76 14.23
N ALA A 221 -6.70 2.04 15.33
CA ALA A 221 -5.36 1.52 15.65
C ALA A 221 -5.43 0.20 16.43
N ALA A 222 -6.61 -0.41 16.58
CA ALA A 222 -6.78 -1.68 17.27
C ALA A 222 -6.07 -2.82 16.52
N VAL A 223 -5.55 -3.78 17.27
CA VAL A 223 -4.99 -5.03 16.70
C VAL A 223 -5.99 -5.65 15.73
N GLY A 224 -5.52 -5.97 14.53
CA GLY A 224 -6.35 -6.56 13.48
C GLY A 224 -7.03 -5.56 12.53
N THR A 225 -6.83 -4.26 12.73
CA THR A 225 -7.41 -3.19 11.89
C THR A 225 -6.34 -2.41 11.13
N SER A 226 -6.76 -1.65 10.11
CA SER A 226 -5.89 -0.76 9.34
C SER A 226 -6.25 0.71 9.53
N ILE A 227 -5.23 1.55 9.37
CA ILE A 227 -5.35 3.00 9.31
C ILE A 227 -4.83 3.52 7.98
N ARG A 228 -5.42 4.62 7.53
CA ARG A 228 -5.01 5.36 6.34
C ARG A 228 -4.53 6.75 6.72
N TYR A 229 -3.37 7.12 6.22
CA TYR A 229 -2.74 8.42 6.45
C TYR A 229 -3.16 9.42 5.38
N SER A 230 -3.33 10.68 5.78
CA SER A 230 -3.45 11.84 4.90
C SER A 230 -2.71 13.03 5.49
N CYS A 231 -1.89 13.74 4.71
CA CYS A 231 -1.08 14.84 5.25
C CYS A 231 -1.94 16.05 5.61
N LEU A 232 -1.85 16.53 6.86
CA LEU A 232 -2.60 17.72 7.31
C LEU A 232 -2.22 19.00 6.55
N SER A 233 -0.96 19.10 6.13
CA SER A 233 -0.44 20.21 5.35
C SER A 233 -0.92 20.23 3.89
N GLY A 234 -1.61 19.17 3.43
CA GLY A 234 -1.91 18.95 2.01
C GLY A 234 -0.70 18.52 1.19
N ALA A 235 0.46 18.28 1.82
CA ALA A 235 1.65 17.75 1.16
C ALA A 235 1.47 16.29 0.70
N ASN A 236 2.42 15.79 -0.08
CA ASN A 236 2.36 14.42 -0.58
C ASN A 236 2.93 13.42 0.43
N ILE A 237 2.27 12.27 0.54
CA ILE A 237 2.73 11.14 1.35
C ILE A 237 3.83 10.41 0.59
N VAL A 238 5.00 10.27 1.23
CA VAL A 238 6.09 9.43 0.75
C VAL A 238 6.16 8.19 1.64
N GLY A 239 5.86 7.02 1.05
CA GLY A 239 5.77 5.73 1.75
C GLY A 239 4.42 5.05 1.54
N THR A 240 4.04 4.17 2.47
CA THR A 240 2.74 3.48 2.46
C THR A 240 1.64 4.36 3.05
N SER A 241 0.61 4.64 2.27
CA SER A 241 -0.56 5.43 2.72
C SER A 241 -1.51 4.67 3.64
N GLU A 242 -1.38 3.34 3.73
CA GLU A 242 -2.16 2.48 4.61
C GLU A 242 -1.24 1.55 5.40
N ASN A 243 -1.59 1.30 6.66
CA ASN A 243 -0.80 0.47 7.56
C ASN A 243 -1.71 -0.35 8.47
N TYR A 244 -1.23 -1.52 8.87
CA TYR A 244 -2.01 -2.53 9.57
C TYR A 244 -1.41 -2.82 10.94
N CYS A 245 -2.26 -2.84 11.98
CA CYS A 245 -1.84 -3.15 13.34
C CYS A 245 -1.81 -4.66 13.56
N ARG A 246 -0.61 -5.21 13.75
CA ARG A 246 -0.40 -6.65 13.97
C ARG A 246 -0.71 -7.05 15.42
N GLU A 247 -0.91 -8.35 15.67
CA GLU A 247 -1.16 -8.93 17.00
C GLU A 247 -0.08 -8.63 18.04
N ASN A 248 1.17 -8.44 17.61
CA ASN A 248 2.28 -8.06 18.48
C ASN A 248 2.31 -6.56 18.81
N GLN A 249 1.22 -5.81 18.56
CA GLN A 249 1.10 -4.37 18.81
C GLN A 249 2.13 -3.53 18.03
N THR A 250 2.56 -4.01 16.87
CA THR A 250 3.44 -3.27 15.97
C THR A 250 2.77 -3.02 14.62
N TRP A 251 3.11 -1.89 14.01
CA TRP A 251 2.68 -1.57 12.67
C TRP A 251 3.35 -2.46 11.63
N GLN A 252 2.63 -2.78 10.55
CA GLN A 252 3.15 -3.59 9.46
C GLN A 252 4.34 -2.94 8.76
N TYR A 253 4.22 -1.64 8.49
CA TYR A 253 5.22 -0.81 7.83
C TYR A 253 5.64 0.37 8.72
N PRO A 254 6.79 1.02 8.47
CA PRO A 254 7.12 2.30 9.09
C PRO A 254 6.08 3.38 8.76
N HIS A 255 5.94 4.38 9.64
CA HIS A 255 5.08 5.54 9.36
C HIS A 255 5.62 6.33 8.14
N PRO A 256 4.73 6.80 7.24
CA PRO A 256 5.16 7.56 6.06
C PRO A 256 5.59 8.98 6.45
N ILE A 257 6.13 9.73 5.48
CA ILE A 257 6.58 11.12 5.68
C ILE A 257 5.79 12.04 4.75
N CYS A 258 5.33 13.18 5.29
CA CYS A 258 4.78 14.26 4.47
C CYS A 258 5.91 15.09 3.88
N LYS A 259 6.04 15.11 2.56
CA LYS A 259 7.03 15.93 1.87
C LYS A 259 6.40 16.67 0.71
N ASN A 260 6.81 17.93 0.55
CA ASN A 260 6.52 18.67 -0.67
C ASN A 260 7.37 18.09 -1.80
N VAL A 261 6.70 17.33 -2.67
CA VAL A 261 7.30 16.78 -3.87
C VAL A 261 7.12 17.81 -4.98
N HIS A 262 8.24 18.14 -5.62
CA HIS A 262 8.26 19.09 -6.71
C HIS A 262 8.85 18.46 -7.97
N CYS A 263 8.21 18.70 -9.11
CA CYS A 263 8.80 18.45 -10.42
C CYS A 263 9.73 19.59 -10.80
N ARG A 264 10.82 19.21 -11.46
CA ARG A 264 11.73 20.17 -12.10
C ARG A 264 11.00 20.93 -13.21
N PRO A 265 11.48 22.11 -13.59
CA PRO A 265 10.97 22.81 -14.76
C PRO A 265 10.95 21.88 -15.98
N PRO A 266 9.83 21.87 -16.73
CA PRO A 266 9.73 21.04 -17.94
C PRO A 266 10.74 21.50 -18.99
N ASP A 267 11.22 20.55 -19.78
CA ASP A 267 12.14 20.86 -20.88
C ASP A 267 11.45 21.69 -21.96
N GLU A 268 12.23 22.53 -22.64
CA GLU A 268 11.73 23.31 -23.77
C GLU A 268 11.46 22.40 -24.98
N VAL A 269 10.37 22.70 -25.70
CA VAL A 269 9.99 21.98 -26.92
C VAL A 269 10.42 22.79 -28.14
N GLU A 270 11.24 22.19 -29.01
CA GLU A 270 11.60 22.81 -30.28
C GLU A 270 10.35 23.11 -31.11
N GLN A 271 10.30 24.32 -31.70
CA GLN A 271 9.14 24.80 -32.44
C GLN A 271 7.81 24.78 -31.64
N GLY A 272 7.89 24.77 -30.32
CA GLY A 272 6.76 24.86 -29.42
C GLY A 272 6.98 25.85 -28.28
N TYR A 273 6.02 25.86 -27.37
CA TYR A 273 5.95 26.67 -26.17
C TYR A 273 5.39 25.82 -25.04
N VAL A 274 5.97 25.99 -23.85
CA VAL A 274 5.35 25.52 -22.61
C VAL A 274 4.46 26.64 -22.08
N VAL A 275 3.18 26.34 -21.91
CA VAL A 275 2.20 27.24 -21.33
C VAL A 275 1.99 26.85 -19.87
N ALA A 276 2.79 27.49 -19.03
CA ALA A 276 2.76 27.37 -17.59
C ALA A 276 3.28 28.68 -16.96
N VAL A 277 2.94 28.89 -15.69
CA VAL A 277 3.59 29.92 -14.88
C VAL A 277 5.02 29.46 -14.62
N GLN A 278 6.01 30.21 -15.12
CA GLN A 278 7.42 29.88 -14.89
C GLN A 278 7.73 29.88 -13.40
N LYS A 279 8.05 28.71 -12.86
CA LYS A 279 8.46 28.47 -11.48
C LYS A 279 9.74 27.65 -11.47
N THR A 280 10.51 27.79 -10.41
CA THR A 280 11.69 26.93 -10.16
C THR A 280 11.30 25.51 -9.80
N ASN A 281 10.10 25.31 -9.23
CA ASN A 281 9.57 24.04 -8.76
C ASN A 281 8.05 23.99 -8.97
N TYR A 282 7.52 22.84 -9.39
CA TYR A 282 6.08 22.61 -9.58
C TYR A 282 5.58 21.56 -8.60
N GLU A 283 4.57 21.87 -7.79
CA GLU A 283 3.98 20.92 -6.83
C GLU A 283 3.30 19.74 -7.52
N ALA A 284 3.24 18.58 -6.86
CA ALA A 284 2.48 17.45 -7.39
C ALA A 284 1.00 17.82 -7.60
N GLY A 285 0.41 17.35 -8.68
CA GLY A 285 -0.91 17.75 -9.16
C GLY A 285 -0.90 19.00 -10.06
N PHE A 286 0.20 19.75 -10.13
CA PHE A 286 0.30 20.89 -11.04
C PHE A 286 0.29 20.44 -12.50
N GLU A 287 -0.50 21.14 -13.33
CA GLU A 287 -0.68 20.82 -14.74
C GLU A 287 -0.01 21.88 -15.63
N ILE A 288 0.64 21.43 -16.68
CA ILE A 288 1.21 22.29 -17.72
C ILE A 288 0.72 21.86 -19.09
N HIS A 289 0.67 22.81 -20.01
CA HIS A 289 0.25 22.59 -21.39
C HIS A 289 1.37 22.86 -22.37
N TYR A 290 1.45 22.08 -23.44
CA TYR A 290 2.33 22.34 -24.57
C TYR A 290 1.53 22.84 -25.76
N LEU A 291 2.09 23.83 -26.47
CA LEU A 291 1.51 24.42 -27.67
C LEU A 291 2.58 24.56 -28.74
N CYS A 292 2.28 24.13 -29.95
CA CYS A 292 3.20 24.28 -31.07
C CYS A 292 3.11 25.68 -31.70
N LYS A 293 4.22 26.12 -32.31
CA LYS A 293 4.26 27.34 -33.14
C LYS A 293 3.33 27.20 -34.34
N LYS A 294 3.01 28.34 -34.95
CA LYS A 294 2.23 28.39 -36.20
C LYS A 294 2.82 27.43 -37.23
N ASN A 295 1.97 26.63 -37.87
CA ASN A 295 2.29 25.62 -38.89
C ASN A 295 2.98 24.34 -38.39
N PHE A 296 3.04 24.11 -37.07
CA PHE A 296 3.47 22.84 -36.48
C PHE A 296 2.30 22.15 -35.80
N LEU A 297 2.31 20.82 -35.80
CA LEU A 297 1.32 19.98 -35.15
C LEU A 297 1.95 19.28 -33.93
N LEU A 298 1.19 19.21 -32.84
CA LEU A 298 1.61 18.51 -31.64
C LEU A 298 1.54 17.00 -31.85
N ASP A 299 2.68 16.34 -31.65
CA ASP A 299 2.87 14.89 -31.69
C ASP A 299 3.23 14.41 -30.28
N GLY A 300 2.22 13.95 -29.53
CA GLY A 300 2.34 13.54 -28.14
C GLY A 300 1.31 14.20 -27.21
N PRO A 301 1.53 14.14 -25.88
CA PRO A 301 0.58 14.66 -24.89
C PRO A 301 0.55 16.19 -24.85
N GLN A 302 -0.64 16.78 -25.02
CA GLN A 302 -0.83 18.23 -24.87
C GLN A 302 -0.76 18.71 -23.43
N LYS A 303 -1.11 17.84 -22.47
CA LYS A 303 -1.14 18.14 -21.05
C LYS A 303 -0.31 17.11 -20.30
N VAL A 304 0.53 17.59 -19.38
CA VAL A 304 1.24 16.73 -18.44
C VAL A 304 1.08 17.25 -17.02
N THR A 305 1.06 16.33 -16.07
CA THR A 305 0.81 16.62 -14.65
C THR A 305 2.03 16.20 -13.84
N CYS A 306 2.41 17.01 -12.85
CA CYS A 306 3.46 16.65 -11.91
C CYS A 306 2.98 15.54 -10.98
N LEU A 307 3.66 14.39 -10.96
CA LEU A 307 3.29 13.24 -10.14
C LEU A 307 3.89 13.34 -8.73
N SER A 308 3.31 12.58 -7.79
CA SER A 308 3.78 12.51 -6.39
C SER A 308 5.15 11.85 -6.22
N ASN A 309 5.74 11.31 -7.29
CA ASN A 309 7.12 10.82 -7.33
C ASN A 309 8.13 11.89 -7.79
N GLY A 310 7.68 13.09 -8.15
CA GLY A 310 8.52 14.20 -8.62
C GLY A 310 8.85 14.17 -10.10
N SER A 311 8.24 13.27 -10.89
CA SER A 311 8.34 13.24 -12.35
C SER A 311 7.08 13.78 -13.02
N TRP A 312 7.20 14.26 -14.26
CA TRP A 312 6.05 14.55 -15.10
C TRP A 312 5.36 13.26 -15.55
N SER A 313 4.04 13.31 -15.77
CA SER A 313 3.23 12.15 -16.18
C SER A 313 3.63 11.56 -17.54
N ALA A 314 4.25 12.36 -18.40
CA ALA A 314 4.75 11.95 -19.71
C ALA A 314 5.94 12.84 -20.12
N PRO A 315 6.81 12.37 -21.02
CA PRO A 315 7.87 13.20 -21.59
C PRO A 315 7.32 14.35 -22.44
N PRO A 316 8.12 15.39 -22.71
CA PRO A 316 7.74 16.49 -23.59
C PRO A 316 7.31 15.98 -24.99
N PRO A 317 6.25 16.55 -25.58
CA PRO A 317 5.81 16.21 -26.93
C PRO A 317 6.73 16.82 -27.99
N PHE A 318 6.60 16.36 -29.24
CA PHE A 318 7.27 16.95 -30.39
C PHE A 318 6.32 17.89 -31.14
N CYS A 319 6.86 18.97 -31.69
CA CYS A 319 6.14 19.81 -32.65
C CYS A 319 6.63 19.49 -34.06
N ARG A 320 5.77 18.85 -34.86
CA ARG A 320 6.10 18.33 -36.19
C ARG A 320 5.60 19.26 -37.28
N ALA A 321 6.42 19.50 -38.30
CA ALA A 321 6.05 20.40 -39.39
C ALA A 321 4.97 19.79 -40.30
N ARG A 322 4.09 20.66 -40.84
CA ARG A 322 3.20 20.31 -41.96
C ARG A 322 4.02 20.05 -43.23
N CYS A 323 3.57 19.14 -44.09
CA CYS A 323 4.25 18.84 -45.34
C CYS A 323 3.59 19.53 -46.52
N LEU A 324 4.40 20.10 -47.41
CA LEU A 324 3.96 20.51 -48.75
C LEU A 324 3.59 19.27 -49.56
N ILE A 325 2.50 19.33 -50.33
CA ILE A 325 2.13 18.26 -51.26
C ILE A 325 2.96 18.41 -52.54
N PRO A 326 3.86 17.45 -52.87
CA PRO A 326 4.74 17.52 -54.04
C PRO A 326 4.01 17.10 -55.33
N ALA A 327 2.84 17.69 -55.60
CA ALA A 327 2.03 17.42 -56.80
C ALA A 327 1.31 18.68 -57.30
N GLU A 328 1.99 19.54 -58.06
CA GLU A 328 1.39 20.81 -58.50
C GLU A 328 0.28 20.63 -59.54
N ARG A 329 0.46 19.68 -60.46
CA ARG A 329 -0.37 19.48 -61.66
C ARG A 329 -0.98 18.09 -61.75
N SER A 330 -1.07 17.38 -60.63
CA SER A 330 -1.77 16.10 -60.52
C SER A 330 -2.74 16.10 -59.34
N ARG A 331 -3.89 15.45 -59.48
CA ARG A 331 -4.79 15.24 -58.34
C ARG A 331 -4.21 14.19 -57.41
N VAL A 332 -4.46 14.36 -56.12
CA VAL A 332 -4.08 13.42 -55.07
C VAL A 332 -5.31 13.07 -54.23
N VAL A 333 -5.27 11.95 -53.52
CA VAL A 333 -6.31 11.61 -52.55
C VAL A 333 -5.84 11.99 -51.16
N ILE A 334 -6.63 12.85 -50.49
CA ILE A 334 -6.39 13.28 -49.11
C ILE A 334 -7.69 13.06 -48.34
N ALA A 335 -7.61 12.33 -47.22
CA ALA A 335 -8.79 11.94 -46.43
C ALA A 335 -9.90 11.28 -47.30
N GLY A 336 -9.50 10.42 -48.24
CA GLY A 336 -10.42 9.70 -49.14
C GLY A 336 -11.00 10.54 -50.28
N LEU A 337 -10.66 11.81 -50.39
CA LEU A 337 -11.18 12.71 -51.42
C LEU A 337 -10.10 13.06 -52.45
N LYS A 338 -10.41 12.84 -53.73
CA LYS A 338 -9.56 13.24 -54.87
C LYS A 338 -9.65 14.76 -55.06
N ARG A 339 -8.55 15.47 -54.80
CA ARG A 339 -8.49 16.95 -54.82
C ARG A 339 -7.25 17.43 -55.57
N TRP A 340 -7.28 18.68 -56.02
CA TRP A 340 -6.07 19.37 -56.45
C TRP A 340 -5.32 19.92 -55.24
N PRO A 341 -3.98 19.88 -55.21
CA PRO A 341 -3.23 20.43 -54.09
C PRO A 341 -3.44 21.92 -53.84
N PHE A 342 -3.72 22.74 -54.85
CA PHE A 342 -4.04 24.15 -54.66
C PHE A 342 -5.43 24.40 -54.03
N ASP A 343 -6.35 23.42 -54.07
CA ASP A 343 -7.63 23.50 -53.36
C ASP A 343 -7.47 23.20 -51.85
N VAL A 344 -6.29 22.70 -51.45
CA VAL A 344 -5.94 22.46 -50.05
C VAL A 344 -5.31 23.73 -49.48
N THR A 345 -5.69 24.11 -48.27
CA THR A 345 -5.15 25.29 -47.59
C THR A 345 -3.63 25.25 -47.56
N ASP A 346 -3.00 26.25 -48.18
CA ASP A 346 -1.55 26.40 -48.37
C ASP A 346 -0.86 25.23 -49.11
N ALA A 347 -1.61 24.38 -49.82
CA ALA A 347 -1.12 23.13 -50.42
C ALA A 347 -0.37 22.21 -49.43
N MET A 348 -0.77 22.23 -48.16
CA MET A 348 -0.08 21.54 -47.07
C MET A 348 -0.99 20.58 -46.31
N VAL A 349 -0.44 19.42 -45.95
CA VAL A 349 -1.09 18.43 -45.11
C VAL A 349 -0.48 18.37 -43.70
N PRO A 350 -1.29 18.07 -42.66
CA PRO A 350 -0.77 17.91 -41.31
C PRO A 350 0.18 16.71 -41.20
N HIS A 351 1.06 16.74 -40.19
CA HIS A 351 1.87 15.58 -39.84
C HIS A 351 1.00 14.36 -39.56
N GLY A 352 1.42 13.18 -40.01
CA GLY A 352 0.67 11.92 -39.90
C GLY A 352 -0.44 11.76 -40.95
N GLN A 353 -0.69 12.76 -41.80
CA GLN A 353 -1.69 12.66 -42.85
C GLN A 353 -1.18 11.81 -44.02
N ASN A 354 -2.01 10.87 -44.45
CA ASN A 354 -1.80 10.08 -45.65
C ASN A 354 -2.22 10.85 -46.90
N VAL A 355 -1.35 10.84 -47.92
CA VAL A 355 -1.57 11.41 -49.24
C VAL A 355 -1.32 10.33 -50.28
N THR A 356 -2.33 10.04 -51.09
CA THR A 356 -2.23 9.02 -52.14
C THR A 356 -2.00 9.68 -53.50
N PHE A 357 -0.95 9.22 -54.18
CA PHE A 357 -0.53 9.64 -55.51
C PHE A 357 -0.98 8.61 -56.54
N TYR A 358 -1.14 9.06 -57.79
CA TYR A 358 -1.46 8.19 -58.91
C TYR A 358 -0.22 7.90 -59.74
N CYS A 359 -0.01 6.62 -60.02
CA CYS A 359 1.08 6.10 -60.83
C CYS A 359 0.52 5.42 -62.07
N LYS A 360 1.21 5.58 -63.21
CA LYS A 360 0.80 4.99 -64.47
C LYS A 360 1.36 3.57 -64.59
N HIS A 361 0.54 2.63 -65.03
CA HIS A 361 1.04 1.29 -65.35
C HIS A 361 2.02 1.33 -66.53
N ALA A 362 3.07 0.50 -66.50
CA ALA A 362 4.15 0.55 -67.49
C ALA A 362 3.68 0.19 -68.91
N GLN A 363 2.74 -0.73 -69.02
CA GLN A 363 2.30 -1.31 -70.31
C GLN A 363 0.82 -1.02 -70.64
N LYS A 364 0.01 -0.70 -69.63
CA LYS A 364 -1.44 -0.53 -69.76
C LYS A 364 -1.80 0.94 -69.54
N GLN A 365 -2.88 1.38 -70.17
CA GLN A 365 -3.33 2.77 -70.08
C GLN A 365 -4.27 2.98 -68.87
N CYS A 366 -3.80 2.56 -67.70
CA CYS A 366 -4.52 2.64 -66.42
C CYS A 366 -3.63 3.26 -65.34
N SER A 367 -4.24 3.66 -64.22
CA SER A 367 -3.55 4.17 -63.04
C SER A 367 -3.71 3.26 -61.83
N PHE A 368 -2.69 3.22 -60.99
CA PHE A 368 -2.75 2.61 -59.65
C PHE A 368 -2.31 3.64 -58.62
N SER A 369 -2.68 3.43 -57.37
CA SER A 369 -2.51 4.42 -56.31
C SER A 369 -1.42 4.02 -55.32
N ALA A 370 -0.51 4.94 -54.99
CA ALA A 370 0.56 4.72 -54.01
C ALA A 370 0.46 5.77 -52.90
N THR A 371 0.40 5.33 -51.64
CA THR A 371 0.16 6.21 -50.48
C THR A 371 1.45 6.53 -49.74
N GLN A 372 1.67 7.80 -49.46
CA GLN A 372 2.79 8.31 -48.67
C GLN A 372 2.27 9.08 -47.46
N THR A 373 3.03 9.07 -46.37
CA THR A 373 2.65 9.73 -45.11
C THR A 373 3.52 10.96 -44.88
N CYS A 374 2.91 12.06 -44.45
CA CYS A 374 3.66 13.26 -44.06
C CYS A 374 4.41 13.03 -42.74
N PHE A 375 5.74 13.08 -42.78
CA PHE A 375 6.59 12.96 -41.59
C PHE A 375 7.46 14.21 -41.43
N ASP A 376 7.15 15.02 -40.41
CA ASP A 376 7.93 16.19 -39.99
C ASP A 376 8.39 17.10 -41.15
N GLY A 377 7.42 17.65 -41.88
CA GLY A 377 7.67 18.53 -43.04
C GLY A 377 8.14 17.83 -44.31
N LYS A 378 8.40 16.52 -44.25
CA LYS A 378 8.83 15.72 -45.40
C LYS A 378 7.70 14.80 -45.87
N LEU A 379 7.24 15.03 -47.09
CA LEU A 379 6.37 14.12 -47.83
C LEU A 379 7.06 13.83 -49.17
N GLN A 380 7.65 12.65 -49.28
CA GLN A 380 8.33 12.24 -50.52
C GLN A 380 7.32 11.52 -51.42
N PRO A 381 7.16 11.93 -52.68
CA PRO A 381 6.30 11.21 -53.61
C PRO A 381 6.89 9.81 -53.88
N PRO A 382 6.04 8.82 -54.22
CA PRO A 382 6.52 7.49 -54.55
C PRO A 382 7.34 7.52 -55.84
N ALA A 383 8.29 6.60 -56.01
CA ALA A 383 9.18 6.58 -57.18
C ALA A 383 8.44 6.49 -58.53
N CYS A 384 7.23 5.92 -58.53
CA CYS A 384 6.39 5.81 -59.73
C CYS A 384 5.64 7.11 -60.09
N TYR A 385 5.63 8.10 -59.19
CA TYR A 385 4.97 9.37 -59.43
C TYR A 385 5.84 10.24 -60.36
N LEU A 386 5.23 10.71 -61.44
CA LEU A 386 5.85 11.63 -62.38
C LEU A 386 4.99 12.89 -62.47
N GLU A 387 5.57 14.03 -62.11
CA GLU A 387 4.90 15.32 -62.19
C GLU A 387 4.55 15.65 -63.66
N PRO A 388 3.28 15.92 -63.98
CA PRO A 388 2.91 16.33 -65.33
C PRO A 388 3.57 17.64 -65.72
N THR A 389 4.05 17.71 -66.96
CA THR A 389 4.52 18.96 -67.54
C THR A 389 3.37 19.97 -67.64
N TRP A 390 3.69 21.25 -67.66
CA TRP A 390 2.70 22.31 -67.86
C TRP A 390 1.89 22.12 -69.16
N LEU A 391 2.54 21.66 -70.24
CA LEU A 391 1.88 21.42 -71.52
C LEU A 391 0.87 20.26 -71.43
N GLN A 392 1.24 19.16 -70.77
CA GLN A 392 0.33 18.02 -70.54
C GLN A 392 -0.88 18.44 -69.72
N TYR A 393 -0.65 19.18 -68.63
CA TYR A 393 -1.72 19.70 -67.77
C TYR A 393 -2.66 20.65 -68.52
N LYS A 394 -2.12 21.58 -69.32
CA LYS A 394 -2.91 22.62 -69.97
C LYS A 394 -3.65 22.14 -71.21
N LEU A 395 -3.01 21.31 -72.04
CA LEU A 395 -3.58 20.87 -73.32
C LEU A 395 -4.35 19.56 -73.21
N PHE A 396 -4.02 18.70 -72.24
CA PHE A 396 -4.60 17.35 -72.12
C PHE A 396 -5.01 17.01 -70.66
N PRO A 397 -5.85 17.83 -70.00
CA PRO A 397 -6.21 17.64 -68.60
C PRO A 397 -6.90 16.29 -68.30
N HIS A 398 -7.66 15.76 -69.26
CA HIS A 398 -8.35 14.46 -69.14
C HIS A 398 -7.44 13.24 -69.37
N ARG A 399 -6.18 13.45 -69.76
CA ARG A 399 -5.19 12.37 -69.99
C ARG A 399 -4.12 12.30 -68.90
N LEU A 400 -4.27 13.08 -67.83
CA LEU A 400 -3.38 13.02 -66.68
C LEU A 400 -3.50 11.65 -66.01
N VAL A 401 -2.39 11.18 -65.41
CA VAL A 401 -2.36 9.87 -64.72
C VAL A 401 -3.43 9.78 -63.65
N SER A 402 -3.69 10.89 -62.94
CA SER A 402 -4.75 10.94 -61.93
C SER A 402 -6.15 10.76 -62.51
N GLU A 403 -6.38 11.01 -63.81
CA GLU A 403 -7.69 10.89 -64.47
C GLU A 403 -7.87 9.58 -65.25
N LEU A 404 -6.84 8.72 -65.32
CA LEU A 404 -6.97 7.40 -65.94
C LEU A 404 -7.80 6.47 -65.07
N GLU A 405 -8.50 5.52 -65.71
CA GLU A 405 -9.20 4.44 -65.02
C GLU A 405 -8.24 3.60 -64.17
N ALA A 406 -8.74 3.07 -63.06
CA ALA A 406 -7.95 2.23 -62.17
C ALA A 406 -7.57 0.92 -62.86
N CYS A 407 -6.34 0.44 -62.64
CA CYS A 407 -5.92 -0.87 -63.13
C CYS A 407 -6.71 -1.99 -62.44
N GLU A 408 -6.92 -3.11 -63.14
CA GLU A 408 -7.58 -4.28 -62.55
C GLU A 408 -6.69 -4.91 -61.45
N PRO A 409 -7.27 -5.57 -60.43
CA PRO A 409 -6.52 -6.08 -59.29
C PRO A 409 -5.38 -7.07 -59.61
N GLY A 410 -5.34 -7.65 -60.81
CA GLY A 410 -4.29 -8.56 -61.29
C GLY A 410 -3.15 -7.88 -62.07
N ASP A 411 -3.19 -6.56 -62.24
CA ASP A 411 -2.27 -5.79 -63.08
C ASP A 411 -1.21 -5.01 -62.28
N VAL A 412 -1.10 -5.23 -60.97
CA VAL A 412 -0.27 -4.42 -60.06
C VAL A 412 0.91 -5.22 -59.48
N GLU A 413 1.24 -6.39 -60.08
CA GLU A 413 2.44 -7.18 -59.73
C GLU A 413 3.74 -6.65 -60.33
#